data_AF-A0A1C5FVN7-F1
#
_entry.id   AF-A0A1C5FVN7-F1
#
_cell.length_a   1.000
_cell.length_b   1.000
_cell.length_c   1.000
_cell.angle_alpha   90.00
_cell.angle_beta   90.00
_cell.angle_gamma   90.00
#
_symmetry.space_group_name_H-M   'P 1'
#
loop_
_entity.id
_entity.type
_entity.pdbx_description
1 polymer ?
#
loop_
_entity_poly.entity_id
_entity_poly.type
_entity_poly.pdbx_seq_one_letter_code
_entity_poly.pdbx_strand_id
1 'polypeptide(L)'
;MTAPRGVYVYGVVRASHTVPPGHTGVGERPAPVRTLRAGALAAVISDAPARLRAKRRDLLAHQDLALTLGKDGPVLPMRFGMVAPDEESVRQQLLSARHDCLAALERVDGRVEMNLKAMPTETGLGSLVREDPEVSRLRTAARRAPGYEASVRLGEAVARGLERRAA
;
A
#
# COMPACT_ATOMS: atom_id res chain seq x y z
N MET A 1 -23.20 -15.66 -24.22
CA MET A 1 -22.05 -15.55 -23.29
C MET A 1 -21.49 -14.15 -23.43
N THR A 2 -21.68 -13.27 -22.45
CA THR A 2 -21.21 -11.88 -22.53
C THR A 2 -19.71 -11.85 -22.29
N ALA A 3 -18.93 -11.44 -23.29
CA ALA A 3 -17.48 -11.30 -23.19
C ALA A 3 -17.11 -10.43 -21.97
N PRO A 4 -16.02 -10.74 -21.25
CA PRO A 4 -15.54 -9.89 -20.18
C PRO A 4 -15.22 -8.50 -20.74
N ARG A 5 -15.76 -7.45 -20.11
CA ARG A 5 -15.67 -6.05 -20.58
C ARG A 5 -14.30 -5.40 -20.35
N GLY A 6 -13.27 -6.18 -20.03
CA GLY A 6 -11.94 -5.68 -19.72
C GLY A 6 -11.04 -6.72 -19.05
N VAL A 7 -9.81 -6.32 -18.85
CA VAL A 7 -8.74 -7.12 -18.25
C VAL A 7 -8.31 -6.45 -16.94
N TYR A 8 -8.35 -7.19 -15.84
CA TYR A 8 -7.82 -6.73 -14.56
C TYR A 8 -6.32 -6.98 -14.50
N VAL A 9 -5.53 -5.98 -14.10
CA VAL A 9 -4.07 -6.06 -14.04
C VAL A 9 -3.60 -6.01 -12.59
N TYR A 10 -2.93 -7.08 -12.16
CA TYR A 10 -2.44 -7.24 -10.78
C TYR A 10 -1.04 -6.68 -10.58
N GLY A 11 -0.18 -6.82 -11.58
CA GLY A 11 1.23 -6.45 -11.48
C GLY A 11 2.00 -6.73 -12.76
N VAL A 12 3.23 -6.23 -12.80
CA VAL A 12 4.18 -6.46 -13.89
C VAL A 12 5.37 -7.23 -13.35
N VAL A 13 5.82 -8.23 -14.11
CA VAL A 13 6.93 -9.14 -13.78
C VAL A 13 7.83 -9.32 -15.00
N ARG A 14 9.00 -9.93 -14.81
CA ARG A 14 9.82 -10.40 -15.94
C ARG A 14 9.07 -11.49 -16.71
N ALA A 15 9.28 -11.58 -18.01
CA ALA A 15 8.63 -12.62 -18.82
C ALA A 15 8.93 -14.05 -18.32
N SER A 16 10.08 -14.30 -17.71
CA SER A 16 10.42 -15.63 -17.16
C SER A 16 9.66 -15.99 -15.88
N HIS A 17 8.99 -15.03 -15.23
CA HIS A 17 8.31 -15.24 -13.95
C HIS A 17 7.07 -16.13 -14.12
N THR A 18 6.98 -17.18 -13.30
CA THR A 18 5.84 -18.10 -13.27
C THR A 18 4.77 -17.63 -12.30
N VAL A 19 3.50 -17.82 -12.64
CA VAL A 19 2.38 -17.62 -11.71
C VAL A 19 2.03 -18.99 -11.12
N PRO A 20 2.09 -19.17 -9.79
CA PRO A 20 1.74 -20.46 -9.19
C PRO A 20 0.27 -20.83 -9.45
N PRO A 21 -0.03 -22.12 -9.70
CA PRO A 21 -1.39 -22.57 -9.91
C PRO A 21 -2.26 -22.38 -8.66
N GLY A 22 -3.58 -22.38 -8.83
CA GLY A 22 -4.54 -22.32 -7.72
C GLY A 22 -4.87 -20.91 -7.22
N HIS A 23 -4.32 -19.86 -7.84
CA HIS A 23 -4.67 -18.47 -7.50
C HIS A 23 -5.89 -18.01 -8.28
N THR A 24 -6.88 -17.53 -7.54
CA THR A 24 -8.10 -16.94 -8.08
C THR A 24 -8.00 -15.43 -8.06
N GLY A 25 -8.52 -14.77 -9.10
CA GLY A 25 -8.55 -13.31 -9.19
C GLY A 25 -9.54 -12.62 -8.24
N VAL A 26 -9.85 -11.36 -8.54
CA VAL A 26 -10.78 -10.55 -7.74
C VAL A 26 -12.24 -10.64 -8.22
N GLY A 27 -13.18 -10.44 -7.30
CA GLY A 27 -14.62 -10.36 -7.58
C GLY A 27 -15.43 -11.52 -6.98
N GLU A 28 -16.74 -11.47 -7.19
CA GLU A 28 -17.67 -12.48 -6.64
C GLU A 28 -17.56 -13.83 -7.34
N ARG A 29 -17.17 -13.82 -8.62
CA ARG A 29 -16.79 -15.01 -9.39
C ARG A 29 -15.37 -14.79 -9.92
N PRO A 30 -14.34 -15.10 -9.11
CA PRO A 30 -12.96 -14.90 -9.48
C PRO A 30 -12.60 -15.59 -10.81
N ALA A 31 -12.06 -14.82 -11.75
CA ALA A 31 -11.48 -15.39 -12.96
C ALA A 31 -10.10 -16.00 -12.66
N PRO A 32 -9.67 -17.03 -13.41
CA PRO A 32 -8.32 -17.55 -13.28
C PRO A 32 -7.28 -16.49 -13.64
N VAL A 33 -6.19 -16.45 -12.88
CA VAL A 33 -5.06 -15.56 -13.12
C VAL A 33 -4.17 -16.17 -14.22
N ARG A 34 -3.71 -15.34 -15.15
CA ARG A 34 -2.82 -15.72 -16.26
C ARG A 34 -1.76 -14.65 -16.49
N THR A 35 -0.71 -15.00 -17.24
CA THR A 35 0.32 -14.05 -17.67
C THR A 35 0.10 -13.62 -19.11
N LEU A 36 0.16 -12.32 -19.36
CA LEU A 36 0.22 -11.74 -20.70
C LEU A 36 1.64 -11.27 -20.99
N ARG A 37 2.33 -11.94 -21.92
CA ARG A 37 3.71 -11.63 -22.29
C ARG A 37 3.80 -10.49 -23.32
N ALA A 38 4.77 -9.61 -23.11
CA ALA A 38 5.12 -8.49 -23.98
C ALA A 38 6.65 -8.28 -23.96
N GLY A 39 7.34 -8.95 -24.89
CA GLY A 39 8.81 -8.93 -24.95
C GLY A 39 9.45 -9.50 -23.69
N ALA A 40 10.25 -8.68 -22.99
CA ALA A 40 10.97 -9.07 -21.78
C ALA A 40 10.12 -8.99 -20.49
N LEU A 41 8.88 -8.49 -20.58
CA LEU A 41 7.97 -8.31 -19.46
C LEU A 41 6.73 -9.20 -19.64
N ALA A 42 6.03 -9.41 -18.53
CA ALA A 42 4.68 -9.94 -18.53
C ALA A 42 3.80 -9.18 -17.53
N ALA A 43 2.53 -8.98 -17.86
CA ALA A 43 1.53 -8.58 -16.88
C ALA A 43 0.85 -9.82 -16.32
N VAL A 44 0.62 -9.82 -15.01
CA VAL A 44 -0.26 -10.78 -14.36
C VAL A 44 -1.67 -10.21 -14.42
N ILE A 45 -2.58 -10.95 -15.06
CA ILE A 45 -3.92 -10.48 -15.41
C ILE A 45 -5.00 -11.53 -15.13
N SER A 46 -6.26 -11.09 -15.09
CA SER A 46 -7.42 -11.96 -15.21
C SER A 46 -8.52 -11.22 -15.98
N ASP A 47 -9.61 -11.91 -16.28
CA ASP A 47 -10.79 -11.21 -16.77
C ASP A 47 -11.31 -10.27 -15.68
N ALA A 48 -11.71 -9.06 -16.07
CA ALA A 48 -12.22 -8.09 -15.12
C ALA A 48 -13.62 -8.51 -14.62
N PRO A 49 -13.89 -8.43 -13.31
CA PRO A 49 -15.21 -8.73 -12.79
C PRO A 49 -16.23 -7.69 -13.29
N ALA A 50 -17.44 -8.15 -13.62
CA ALA A 50 -18.50 -7.29 -14.17
C ALA A 50 -18.88 -6.10 -13.25
N ARG A 51 -18.68 -6.25 -11.93
CA ARG A 51 -18.80 -5.17 -10.95
C ARG A 51 -17.64 -5.25 -9.97
N LEU A 52 -16.63 -4.42 -10.17
CA LEU A 52 -15.55 -4.28 -9.22
C LEU A 52 -15.99 -3.40 -8.04
N ARG A 53 -15.79 -3.87 -6.82
CA ARG A 53 -15.95 -3.09 -5.59
C ARG A 53 -14.73 -3.32 -4.71
N ALA A 54 -14.30 -2.31 -3.96
CA ALA A 54 -13.23 -2.44 -2.98
C ALA A 54 -13.72 -3.15 -1.70
N LYS A 55 -14.25 -4.38 -1.85
CA LYS A 55 -14.61 -5.23 -0.70
C LYS A 55 -13.33 -5.77 -0.07
N ARG A 56 -13.32 -5.97 1.25
CA ARG A 56 -12.17 -6.52 1.99
C ARG A 56 -11.62 -7.81 1.36
N ARG A 57 -12.50 -8.74 0.96
CA ARG A 57 -12.12 -9.97 0.25
C ARG A 57 -11.31 -9.71 -1.01
N ASP A 58 -11.76 -8.77 -1.84
CA ASP A 58 -11.13 -8.51 -3.14
C ASP A 58 -9.78 -7.79 -2.95
N LEU A 59 -9.67 -6.91 -1.95
CA LEU A 59 -8.40 -6.30 -1.55
C LEU A 59 -7.38 -7.33 -1.05
N LEU A 60 -7.82 -8.27 -0.20
CA LEU A 60 -6.97 -9.35 0.29
C LEU A 60 -6.53 -10.28 -0.83
N ALA A 61 -7.43 -10.68 -1.74
CA ALA A 61 -7.08 -11.54 -2.88
C ALA A 61 -6.02 -10.88 -3.80
N HIS A 62 -6.16 -9.57 -4.05
CA HIS A 62 -5.15 -8.80 -4.79
C HIS A 62 -3.80 -8.77 -4.08
N GLN A 63 -3.81 -8.52 -2.77
CA GLN A 63 -2.60 -8.49 -1.95
C GLN A 63 -1.92 -9.86 -1.87
N ASP A 64 -2.68 -10.92 -1.60
CA ASP A 64 -2.16 -12.28 -1.47
C ASP A 64 -1.50 -12.78 -2.75
N LEU A 65 -2.07 -12.42 -3.91
CA LEU A 65 -1.45 -12.69 -5.20
C LEU A 65 -0.12 -11.92 -5.34
N ALA A 66 -0.09 -10.63 -5.03
CA ALA A 66 1.13 -9.83 -5.11
C ALA A 66 2.24 -10.38 -4.20
N LEU A 67 1.90 -10.76 -2.96
CA LEU A 67 2.82 -11.38 -2.00
C LEU A 67 3.30 -12.74 -2.49
N THR A 68 2.43 -13.54 -3.12
CA THR A 68 2.81 -14.85 -3.63
C THR A 68 3.74 -14.75 -4.82
N LEU A 69 3.48 -13.84 -5.76
CA LEU A 69 4.40 -13.56 -6.87
C LEU A 69 5.77 -13.11 -6.33
N GLY A 70 5.79 -12.23 -5.31
CA GLY A 70 7.02 -11.74 -4.70
C GLY A 70 7.90 -12.81 -4.04
N LYS A 71 7.40 -14.03 -3.83
CA LYS A 71 8.21 -15.16 -3.33
C LYS A 71 9.12 -15.74 -4.41
N ASP A 72 8.71 -15.65 -5.68
CA ASP A 72 9.38 -16.30 -6.81
C ASP A 72 10.18 -15.30 -7.68
N GLY A 73 10.16 -14.00 -7.35
CA GLY A 73 10.93 -12.99 -8.06
C GLY A 73 10.46 -11.55 -7.84
N PRO A 74 11.09 -10.56 -8.49
CA PRO A 74 10.69 -9.16 -8.39
C PRO A 74 9.34 -8.93 -9.08
N VAL A 75 8.50 -8.13 -8.42
CA VAL A 75 7.15 -7.78 -8.88
C VAL A 75 6.95 -6.27 -8.75
N LEU A 76 6.35 -5.65 -9.76
CA LEU A 76 5.79 -4.30 -9.67
C LEU A 76 4.28 -4.41 -9.45
N PRO A 77 3.80 -4.38 -8.19
CA PRO A 77 2.38 -4.50 -7.91
C PRO A 77 1.61 -3.30 -8.45
N MET A 78 0.51 -3.54 -9.14
CA MET A 78 -0.42 -2.49 -9.55
C MET A 78 -1.34 -2.11 -8.40
N ARG A 79 -1.82 -0.86 -8.43
CA ARG A 79 -2.88 -0.42 -7.52
C ARG A 79 -4.12 -1.29 -7.70
N PHE A 80 -4.89 -1.49 -6.64
CA PHE A 80 -6.15 -2.20 -6.75
C PHE A 80 -7.09 -1.47 -7.72
N GLY A 81 -7.71 -2.24 -8.62
CA GLY A 81 -8.73 -1.74 -9.54
C GLY A 81 -8.21 -1.22 -10.87
N MET A 82 -6.96 -1.56 -11.22
CA MET A 82 -6.45 -1.31 -12.57
C MET A 82 -7.12 -2.25 -13.57
N VAL A 83 -8.03 -1.69 -14.37
CA VAL A 83 -8.75 -2.40 -15.44
C VAL A 83 -8.42 -1.75 -16.77
N ALA A 84 -7.96 -2.56 -17.71
CA ALA A 84 -7.74 -2.19 -19.10
C ALA A 84 -8.92 -2.65 -19.98
N PRO A 85 -9.18 -2.00 -21.13
CA PRO A 85 -10.27 -2.39 -22.02
C PRO A 85 -10.05 -3.78 -22.65
N ASP A 86 -8.80 -4.14 -22.94
CA ASP A 86 -8.42 -5.44 -23.53
C ASP A 86 -6.95 -5.77 -23.25
N GLU A 87 -6.54 -6.99 -23.63
CA GLU A 87 -5.15 -7.45 -23.49
C GLU A 87 -4.19 -6.67 -24.36
N GLU A 88 -4.62 -6.22 -25.55
CA GLU A 88 -3.72 -5.52 -26.48
C GLU A 88 -3.29 -4.16 -25.94
N SER A 89 -4.21 -3.44 -25.29
CA SER A 89 -3.93 -2.19 -24.59
C SER A 89 -2.91 -2.40 -23.47
N VAL A 90 -3.01 -3.51 -22.73
CA VAL A 90 -2.01 -3.87 -21.71
C VAL A 90 -0.66 -4.17 -22.36
N ARG A 91 -0.64 -4.92 -23.47
CA ARG A 91 0.58 -5.25 -24.20
C ARG A 91 1.29 -3.99 -24.71
N GLN A 92 0.56 -3.08 -25.33
CA GLN A 92 1.12 -1.81 -25.83
C GLN A 92 1.70 -0.96 -24.69
N GLN A 93 1.01 -0.88 -23.55
CA GLN A 93 1.51 -0.16 -22.39
C GLN A 93 2.76 -0.80 -21.78
N LEU A 94 2.86 -2.13 -21.75
CA LEU A 94 4.08 -2.83 -21.30
C LEU A 94 5.26 -2.59 -22.24
N LEU A 95 5.02 -2.54 -23.56
CA LEU A 95 6.06 -2.27 -24.54
C LEU A 95 6.55 -0.82 -24.45
N SER A 96 5.64 0.14 -24.28
CA SER A 96 6.00 1.56 -24.14
C SER A 96 6.77 1.85 -22.85
N ALA A 97 6.37 1.24 -21.73
CA ALA A 97 7.02 1.39 -20.42
C ALA A 97 8.18 0.39 -20.18
N ARG A 98 8.64 -0.33 -21.20
CA ARG A 98 9.55 -1.48 -21.06
C ARG A 98 10.81 -1.14 -20.26
N HIS A 99 11.47 -0.04 -20.62
CA HIS A 99 12.73 0.35 -19.99
C HIS A 99 12.55 0.69 -18.51
N ASP A 100 11.54 1.49 -18.18
CA ASP A 100 11.25 1.90 -16.80
C ASP A 100 10.83 0.72 -15.93
N CYS A 101 9.99 -0.17 -16.46
CA CYS A 101 9.56 -1.37 -15.74
C CYS A 101 10.74 -2.32 -15.49
N LEU A 102 11.60 -2.56 -16.47
CA LEU A 102 12.79 -3.40 -16.26
C LEU A 102 13.75 -2.80 -15.25
N ALA A 103 14.00 -1.49 -15.31
CA ALA A 103 14.83 -0.81 -14.33
C ALA A 103 14.23 -0.88 -12.92
N ALA A 104 12.91 -0.71 -12.80
CA ALA A 104 12.23 -0.84 -11.51
C ALA A 104 12.28 -2.26 -10.94
N LEU A 105 12.09 -3.29 -11.79
CA LEU A 105 12.22 -4.69 -11.40
C LEU A 105 13.64 -5.02 -10.93
N GLU A 106 14.66 -4.50 -11.62
CA GLU A 106 16.07 -4.68 -11.21
C GLU A 106 16.34 -4.06 -9.83
N ARG A 107 15.80 -2.86 -9.56
CA ARG A 107 16.00 -2.20 -8.27
C ARG A 107 15.44 -2.97 -7.09
N VAL A 108 14.38 -3.76 -7.29
CA VAL A 108 13.71 -4.52 -6.23
C VAL A 108 14.09 -6.00 -6.22
N ASP A 109 14.92 -6.44 -7.17
CA ASP A 109 15.37 -7.82 -7.28
C ASP A 109 16.19 -8.23 -6.05
N GLY A 110 15.83 -9.38 -5.45
CA GLY A 110 16.43 -9.87 -4.20
C GLY A 110 16.19 -9.00 -2.97
N ARG A 111 15.22 -8.07 -2.99
CA ARG A 111 14.90 -7.17 -1.87
C ARG A 111 13.52 -7.42 -1.31
N VAL A 112 13.31 -6.98 -0.06
CA VAL A 112 12.02 -7.02 0.62
C VAL A 112 11.57 -5.61 1.00
N GLU A 113 10.28 -5.33 0.86
CA GLU A 113 9.68 -4.09 1.35
C GLU A 113 9.29 -4.26 2.82
N MET A 114 9.72 -3.32 3.67
CA MET A 114 9.38 -3.28 5.09
C MET A 114 8.71 -1.95 5.43
N ASN A 115 7.55 -2.01 6.08
CA ASN A 115 6.88 -0.83 6.61
C ASN A 115 6.96 -0.85 8.15
N LEU A 116 7.70 0.09 8.73
CA LEU A 116 7.79 0.29 10.17
C LEU A 116 6.81 1.39 10.59
N LYS A 117 5.91 1.06 11.52
CA LYS A 117 5.02 2.03 12.17
C LYS A 117 5.40 2.12 13.64
N ALA A 118 5.94 3.24 14.06
CA ALA A 118 6.18 3.56 15.47
C ALA A 118 5.09 4.52 15.96
N MET A 119 4.48 4.19 17.09
CA MET A 119 3.48 5.05 17.74
C MET A 119 3.93 5.31 19.19
N PRO A 120 3.79 6.54 19.69
CA PRO A 120 4.08 6.84 21.08
C PRO A 120 3.12 6.06 22.00
N THR A 121 3.63 5.60 23.15
CA THR A 121 2.81 4.89 24.14
C THR A 121 1.95 5.88 24.93
N GLU A 122 0.81 5.44 25.47
CA GLU A 122 -0.07 6.28 26.31
C GLU A 122 0.66 6.85 27.55
N THR A 123 1.72 6.17 28.02
CA THR A 123 2.56 6.64 29.14
C THR A 123 3.50 7.80 28.76
N GLY A 124 3.64 8.11 27.47
CA GLY A 124 4.44 9.23 26.96
C GLY A 124 3.95 10.59 27.47
N LEU A 125 2.63 10.76 27.63
CA LEU A 125 2.04 11.97 28.19
C LEU A 125 2.37 12.11 29.69
N GLY A 126 2.23 11.03 30.45
CA GLY A 126 2.51 11.03 31.88
C GLY A 126 3.99 11.31 32.20
N SER A 127 4.91 10.71 31.44
CA SER A 127 6.34 11.00 31.54
C SER A 127 6.67 12.43 31.11
N LEU A 128 6.12 12.90 29.99
CA LEU A 128 6.32 14.28 29.51
C LEU A 128 5.89 15.32 30.55
N VAL A 129 4.71 15.14 31.15
CA VAL A 129 4.20 16.08 32.15
C VAL A 129 5.05 16.09 33.44
N ARG A 130 5.74 14.98 33.76
CA ARG A 130 6.65 14.90 34.93
C ARG A 130 8.03 15.49 34.65
N GLU A 131 8.55 15.25 33.45
CA GLU A 131 9.95 15.51 33.09
C GLU A 131 10.14 16.84 32.37
N ASP A 132 9.10 17.40 31.75
CA ASP A 132 9.15 18.70 31.05
C ASP A 132 8.68 19.84 31.98
N PRO A 133 9.59 20.74 32.42
CA PRO A 133 9.25 21.82 33.34
C PRO A 133 8.28 22.84 32.76
N GLU A 134 8.30 23.08 31.44
CA GLU A 134 7.40 24.01 30.76
C GLU A 134 5.97 23.48 30.79
N VAL A 135 5.79 22.21 30.41
CA VAL A 135 4.48 21.53 30.44
C VAL A 135 3.92 21.48 31.86
N SER A 136 4.75 21.16 32.85
CA SER A 136 4.34 21.11 34.26
C SER A 136 3.90 22.48 34.80
N ARG A 137 4.64 23.55 34.45
CA ARG A 137 4.30 24.93 34.81
C ARG A 137 2.98 25.37 34.17
N LEU A 138 2.80 25.13 32.88
CA LEU A 138 1.58 25.48 32.14
C LEU A 138 0.37 24.70 32.64
N ARG A 139 0.53 23.42 32.98
CA ARG A 139 -0.53 22.61 33.60
C ARG A 139 -0.99 23.22 34.93
N THR A 140 -0.04 23.65 35.76
CA THR A 140 -0.33 24.26 37.06
C THR A 140 -1.04 25.60 36.88
N ALA A 141 -0.59 26.43 35.93
CA ALA A 141 -1.24 27.70 35.61
C ALA A 141 -2.68 27.51 35.09
N ALA A 142 -2.90 26.59 34.15
CA ALA A 142 -4.22 26.27 33.61
C ALA A 142 -5.19 25.71 34.67
N ARG A 143 -4.69 24.98 35.68
CA ARG A 143 -5.50 24.54 36.83
C ARG A 143 -5.91 25.67 37.77
N ARG A 144 -5.04 26.66 37.96
CA ARG A 144 -5.29 27.81 38.86
C ARG A 144 -6.22 28.85 38.22
N ALA A 145 -6.10 29.06 36.92
CA ALA A 145 -6.94 29.98 36.16
C ALA A 145 -7.38 29.31 34.85
N PRO A 146 -8.47 28.52 34.89
CA PRO A 146 -9.00 27.86 33.70
C PRO A 146 -9.46 28.88 32.66
N GLY A 147 -9.10 28.64 31.40
CA GLY A 147 -9.49 29.52 30.29
C GLY A 147 -9.05 28.94 28.95
N TYR A 148 -9.72 29.36 27.87
CA TYR A 148 -9.43 28.87 26.52
C TYR A 148 -7.95 29.04 26.14
N GLU A 149 -7.41 30.24 26.35
CA GLU A 149 -6.00 30.53 26.04
C GLU A 149 -5.02 29.69 26.87
N ALA A 150 -5.32 29.43 28.14
CA ALA A 150 -4.51 28.57 28.99
C ALA A 150 -4.53 27.10 28.52
N SER A 151 -5.69 26.61 28.07
CA SER A 151 -5.83 25.27 27.48
C SER A 151 -5.07 25.13 26.17
N VAL A 152 -5.14 26.15 25.29
CA VAL A 152 -4.39 26.17 24.02
C VAL A 152 -2.89 26.15 24.29
N ARG A 153 -2.36 27.04 25.13
CA ARG A 153 -0.92 27.10 25.46
C ARG A 153 -0.42 25.78 26.07
N LEU A 154 -1.20 25.14 26.94
CA LEU A 154 -0.86 23.82 27.49
C LEU A 154 -0.86 22.74 26.40
N GLY A 155 -1.88 22.70 25.54
CA GLY A 155 -1.97 21.75 24.44
C GLY A 155 -0.79 21.87 23.47
N GLU A 156 -0.43 23.10 23.10
CA GLU A 156 0.73 23.35 22.24
C GLU A 156 2.05 22.93 22.90
N ALA A 157 2.25 23.21 24.20
CA ALA A 157 3.45 22.78 24.90
C ALA A 157 3.55 21.25 25.00
N VAL A 158 2.43 20.56 25.20
CA VAL A 158 2.37 19.10 25.17
C VAL A 158 2.70 18.57 23.77
N ALA A 159 2.12 19.14 22.71
CA ALA A 159 2.41 18.74 21.33
C ALA A 159 3.89 18.91 21.00
N ARG A 160 4.48 20.09 21.27
CA ARG A 160 5.92 20.34 21.10
C ARG A 160 6.78 19.39 21.92
N GLY A 161 6.37 19.08 23.15
CA GLY A 161 7.08 18.15 24.02
C GLY A 161 7.07 16.71 23.51
N LEU A 162 5.94 16.26 22.94
CA LEU A 162 5.83 14.94 22.31
C LEU A 162 6.64 14.87 21.00
N GLU A 163 6.61 15.92 20.17
CA GLU A 163 7.43 16.01 18.95
C GLU A 163 8.92 15.90 19.26
N ARG A 164 9.42 16.63 20.27
CA ARG A 164 10.83 16.56 20.69
C ARG A 164 11.27 15.16 21.15
N ARG A 165 10.36 14.35 21.68
CA ARG A 165 10.65 12.97 22.13
C ARG A 165 10.55 11.93 21.01
N ALA A 166 9.86 12.28 19.93
CA ALA A 166 9.67 11.41 18.78
C ALA A 166 10.78 11.55 17.72
N ALA A 167 11.59 12.61 17.81
CA ALA A 167 12.78 12.87 16.98
C ALA A 167 14.01 12.17 17.54
#